data_AF-A0A920DYU3-F1
#
_entry.id   AF-A0A920DYU3-F1
#
_cell.length_a   1.000
_cell.length_b   1.000
_cell.length_c   1.000
_cell.angle_alpha   90.00
_cell.angle_beta   90.00
_cell.angle_gamma   90.00
#
_symmetry.space_group_name_H-M   'P 1'
#
loop_
_entity.id
_entity.type
_entity.pdbx_description
1 polymer ?
#
loop_
_entity_poly.entity_id
_entity_poly.type
_entity_poly.pdbx_seq_one_letter_code
_entity_poly.pdbx_strand_id
1 'polypeptide(L)' 'MINFFSLDVEGAEIEVLNGFNFDKYKIQYLLIESRNISRTKNFLSKYDYILKTQIDKSNLLFCHKSFI' A
#
# COMPACT_ATOMS: atom_id res chain seq x y z
N MET A 1 -4.55 8.53 -12.32
CA MET A 1 -5.17 8.24 -11.01
C MET A 1 -5.71 6.83 -11.07
N ILE A 2 -5.57 6.07 -9.99
CA ILE A 2 -6.10 4.71 -9.85
C ILE A 2 -6.96 4.70 -8.59
N ASN A 3 -8.22 4.26 -8.68
CA ASN A 3 -9.10 4.29 -7.50
C ASN A 3 -8.79 3.17 -6.50
N PHE A 4 -8.43 1.98 -7.01
CA PHE A 4 -8.16 0.83 -6.17
C PHE A 4 -7.08 -0.04 -6.80
N PHE A 5 -6.16 -0.54 -5.98
CA PHE A 5 -5.12 -1.50 -6.37
C PHE A 5 -4.96 -2.55 -5.27
N SER A 6 -5.01 -3.82 -5.64
CA SER A 6 -4.73 -4.94 -4.73
C SER A 6 -3.40 -5.60 -5.08
N LEU A 7 -2.60 -5.91 -4.06
CA LEU A 7 -1.29 -6.55 -4.19
C LEU A 7 -1.22 -7.79 -3.31
N ASP A 8 -1.02 -8.93 -3.95
CA ASP A 8 -0.68 -10.20 -3.32
C ASP A 8 0.43 -10.85 -4.16
N VAL A 9 1.63 -10.93 -3.58
CA VAL A 9 2.87 -11.32 -4.29
C VAL A 9 3.81 -12.14 -3.41
N GLU A 10 3.26 -12.98 -2.53
CA GLU A 10 4.00 -14.04 -1.83
C GLU A 10 5.25 -13.55 -1.07
N GLY A 11 5.24 -12.35 -0.49
CA GLY A 11 6.36 -11.80 0.30
C GLY A 11 7.28 -10.82 -0.44
N ALA A 12 7.01 -10.53 -1.72
CA ALA A 12 7.79 -9.61 -2.55
C ALA A 12 7.14 -8.22 -2.68
N GLU A 13 6.36 -7.79 -1.68
CA GLU A 13 5.49 -6.62 -1.81
C GLU A 13 6.31 -5.34 -1.99
N ILE A 14 7.41 -5.20 -1.24
CA ILE A 14 8.27 -4.03 -1.28
C ILE A 14 9.00 -3.93 -2.62
N GLU A 15 9.42 -5.06 -3.18
CA GLU A 15 10.11 -5.16 -4.46
C GLU A 15 9.17 -4.71 -5.59
N VAL A 16 7.91 -5.14 -5.56
CA VAL A 16 6.88 -4.69 -6.52
C VAL A 16 6.55 -3.20 -6.33
N LEU A 17 6.37 -2.74 -5.10
CA LEU A 17 6.09 -1.34 -4.81
C LEU A 17 7.26 -0.42 -5.20
N ASN A 18 8.51 -0.87 -5.09
CA ASN A 18 9.69 -0.13 -5.57
C ASN A 18 9.69 0.07 -7.09
N GLY A 19 9.03 -0.81 -7.85
CA GLY A 19 8.84 -0.65 -9.30
C GLY A 19 7.76 0.38 -9.66
N PHE A 20 6.97 0.84 -8.68
CA PHE A 20 5.88 1.76 -8.92
C PHE A 20 6.32 3.23 -8.84
N ASN A 21 5.95 4.03 -9.84
CA ASN A 21 6.21 5.46 -9.84
C ASN A 21 5.08 6.22 -9.13
N PHE A 22 5.25 6.47 -7.83
CA PHE A 22 4.30 7.19 -6.97
C PHE A 22 4.14 8.67 -7.29
N ASP A 23 5.11 9.28 -7.99
CA ASP A 23 5.01 10.69 -8.43
C ASP A 23 4.08 10.82 -9.65
N LYS A 24 4.11 9.83 -10.54
CA LYS A 24 3.28 9.79 -11.76
C LYS A 24 1.86 9.30 -11.49
N TYR A 25 1.70 8.31 -10.61
CA TYR A 25 0.42 7.66 -10.36
C TYR A 25 0.07 7.74 -8.88
N LYS A 26 -1.08 8.36 -8.59
CA LYS A 26 -1.70 8.28 -7.26
C LYS A 26 -2.76 7.18 -7.24
N ILE A 27 -2.58 6.22 -6.34
CA ILE A 27 -3.57 5.20 -6.01
C ILE A 27 -4.36 5.68 -4.79
N GLN A 28 -5.68 5.74 -4.89
CA GLN A 28 -6.51 6.18 -3.77
C GLN A 28 -6.52 5.14 -2.65
N TYR A 29 -6.83 3.87 -2.97
CA TYR A 29 -6.80 2.76 -2.02
C TYR A 29 -5.85 1.64 -2.46
N LEU A 30 -4.99 1.20 -1.53
CA LEU A 30 -4.05 0.09 -1.69
C LEU A 30 -4.41 -1.01 -0.71
N LEU A 31 -4.87 -2.15 -1.21
CA LEU A 31 -5.01 -3.37 -0.41
C LEU A 31 -3.75 -4.22 -0.62
N ILE A 32 -3.01 -4.50 0.45
CA ILE A 32 -1.78 -5.28 0.36
C ILE A 32 -1.88 -6.44 1.34
N GLU A 33 -1.74 -7.66 0.82
CA GLU A 33 -1.40 -8.80 1.66
C GLU A 33 0.08 -8.67 2.05
N SER A 34 0.36 -8.63 3.35
CA SER A 34 1.70 -8.39 3.86
C SER A 34 2.01 -9.27 5.05
N ARG A 35 3.14 -9.98 4.99
CA ARG A 35 3.65 -10.80 6.11
C ARG A 35 4.35 -9.97 7.19
N ASN A 36 4.76 -8.74 6.87
CA ASN A 36 5.40 -7.81 7.80
C ASN A 36 4.75 -6.42 7.74
N ILE A 37 3.72 -6.24 8.58
CA ILE A 37 2.92 -5.01 8.65
C ILE A 37 3.80 -3.77 8.90
N SER A 38 4.79 -3.87 9.78
CA SER A 38 5.67 -2.73 10.12
C SER A 38 6.51 -2.32 8.91
N ARG A 39 7.09 -3.29 8.18
CA ARG A 39 7.87 -3.04 6.96
C ARG A 39 7.02 -2.33 5.91
N THR A 40 5.82 -2.85 5.63
CA THR A 40 4.89 -2.29 4.63
C THR A 40 4.42 -0.89 5.02
N LYS A 41 4.04 -0.68 6.28
CA LYS A 41 3.62 0.63 6.80
C LYS A 41 4.73 1.67 6.71
N ASN A 42 5.97 1.31 7.11
CA ASN A 42 7.12 2.20 7.07
C ASN A 42 7.56 2.54 5.63
N PHE A 43 7.32 1.65 4.67
CA PHE A 43 7.56 1.92 3.26
C PHE A 43 6.56 2.93 2.72
N LEU A 44 5.27 2.64 2.89
CA LEU A 44 4.17 3.42 2.33
C LEU A 44 4.02 4.82 2.96
N SER A 45 4.41 4.99 4.22
CA SER A 45 4.39 6.31 4.87
C SER A 45 5.27 7.35 4.18
N LYS A 46 6.30 6.92 3.44
CA LYS A 46 7.18 7.80 2.64
C LYS A 46 6.47 8.40 1.42
N TYR A 47 5.35 7.80 1.01
CA TYR A 47 4.56 8.17 -0.16
C TYR A 47 3.15 8.64 0.24
N ASP A 48 3.00 9.21 1.44
CA ASP A 48 1.74 9.76 1.95
C ASP A 48 0.57 8.78 2.04
N TYR A 49 0.86 7.48 2.17
CA TYR A 49 -0.15 6.48 2.49
C TYR A 49 -0.28 6.29 3.99
N ILE A 50 -1.52 6.18 4.44
CA ILE A 50 -1.88 5.86 5.82
C ILE A 50 -2.65 4.54 5.87
N LEU A 51 -2.40 3.73 6.90
CA LEU A 51 -3.19 2.52 7.15
C LEU A 51 -4.59 2.94 7.60
N LYS A 52 -5.62 2.58 6.81
CA LYS A 52 -7.02 2.90 7.10
C LYS A 52 -7.68 1.82 7.95
N THR A 53 -7.45 0.57 7.60
CA THR A 53 -7.91 -0.59 8.37
C THR A 53 -7.04 -1.81 8.08
N GLN A 54 -7.05 -2.75 9.00
CA GLN A 54 -6.52 -4.09 8.82
C GLN A 54 -7.73 -5.03 8.71
N ILE A 55 -7.94 -5.62 7.53
CA ILE A 55 -9.11 -6.45 7.25
C ILE A 55 -8.99 -7.78 8.00
N ASP A 56 -7.80 -8.37 7.99
CA ASP A 56 -7.45 -9.58 8.73
C ASP A 56 -5.95 -9.58 9.09
N LYS A 57 -5.40 -10.73 9.49
CA LYS A 57 -4.01 -10.85 9.94
C LYS A 57 -2.98 -10.35 8.90
N SER A 58 -3.20 -10.54 7.61
CA SER A 58 -2.24 -10.20 6.55
C SER A 58 -2.75 -9.11 5.60
N ASN A 59 -4.05 -8.88 5.51
CA ASN A 59 -4.64 -7.89 4.59
C ASN A 59 -4.73 -6.49 5.18
N LEU A 60 -3.99 -5.55 4.61
CA LEU A 60 -3.90 -4.16 5.04
C LEU A 60 -4.46 -3.22 3.99
N LEU A 61 -5.43 -2.38 4.36
CA LEU A 61 -5.98 -1.35 3.50
C LEU A 61 -5.35 0.00 3.83
N PHE A 62 -4.66 0.58 2.85
CA PHE A 62 -4.07 1.92 2.90
C PHE A 62 -4.88 2.92 2.06
N CYS A 63 -4.84 4.19 2.46
CA CYS A 63 -5.38 5.31 1.70
C CYS A 63 -4.33 6.40 1.54
N HIS A 64 -4.24 7.02 0.37
CA HIS A 64 -3.38 8.19 0.15
C HIS A 64 -4.01 9.44 0.78
N LYS A 65 -3.23 10.24 1.51
CA LYS A 65 -3.71 11.42 2.26
C LYS A 65 -4.48 12.44 1.43
N SER A 66 -4.21 12.54 0.11
CA SER A 66 -4.90 13.48 -0.77
C SER A 66 -6.38 13.16 -1.04
N PHE A 67 -6.89 12.02 -0.58
CA PHE A 67 -8.29 11.60 -0.74
C PHE A 67 -9.04 11.50 0.60
N ILE A 68 -8.51 12.17 1.62
CA ILE A 68 -9.05 12.22 2.98
C ILE A 68 -9.48 13.64 3.29
#